data_AF-C6XMC4-F1
#
_entry.id   AF-C6XMC4-F1
#
_cell.length_a   1.000
_cell.length_b   1.000
_cell.length_c   1.000
_cell.angle_alpha   90.00
_cell.angle_beta   90.00
_cell.angle_gamma   90.00
#
_symmetry.space_group_name_H-M   'P 1'
#
loop_
_entity.id
_entity.type
_entity.pdbx_description
1 polymer ?
#
loop_
_entity_poly.entity_id
_entity_poly.type
_entity_poly.pdbx_seq_one_letter_code
_entity_poly.pdbx_strand_id
1 'polypeptide(L)'
;MTTGNLPTNSSISKEVNDEIQTYFNDYADAFASYDFKAIRNMWSLPCLVTSNKRNLAFSDPTEFLESLTKLGTFGKSVGMTKMQKIVVENCEIAPETVSAITKDTIFNQDGEVIVSWEQTYILQRIDNQWKAIATISTGEVTSWAAMGSKLAVKAASSDNIYID
;
A
#
# COMPACT_ATOMS: atom_id res chain seq x y z
N MET A 1 -5.32 8.65 40.04
CA MET A 1 -5.47 8.11 38.67
C MET A 1 -5.83 9.28 37.78
N THR A 2 -4.85 9.82 37.05
CA THR A 2 -5.08 10.90 36.10
C THR A 2 -5.76 10.30 34.87
N THR A 3 -6.98 10.73 34.59
CA THR A 3 -7.66 10.51 33.32
C THR A 3 -6.86 11.25 32.26
N GLY A 4 -5.94 10.55 31.61
CA GLY A 4 -5.26 11.06 30.43
C GLY A 4 -6.32 11.31 29.36
N ASN A 5 -6.59 12.59 29.09
CA ASN A 5 -7.32 12.97 27.88
C ASN A 5 -6.45 12.50 26.71
N LEU A 6 -6.84 11.40 26.07
CA LEU A 6 -6.32 11.04 24.76
C LEU A 6 -6.56 12.25 23.84
N PRO A 7 -5.56 12.69 23.05
CA PRO A 7 -5.77 13.78 22.12
C PRO A 7 -6.94 13.41 21.20
N THR A 8 -8.00 14.20 21.26
CA THR A 8 -9.11 14.15 20.32
C THR A 8 -8.59 14.50 18.93
N ASN A 9 -8.71 13.55 17.99
CA ASN A 9 -8.52 13.66 16.54
C ASN A 9 -7.92 15.00 16.08
N SER A 10 -6.59 15.05 15.93
CA SER A 10 -5.97 16.12 15.17
C SER A 10 -6.46 15.98 13.73
N SER A 11 -7.43 16.82 13.35
CA SER A 11 -7.84 16.92 11.95
C SER A 11 -6.63 17.32 11.13
N ILE A 12 -6.27 16.50 10.15
CA ILE A 12 -5.18 16.78 9.22
C ILE A 12 -5.46 18.14 8.54
N SER A 13 -4.41 18.94 8.29
CA SER A 13 -4.60 20.20 7.55
C SER A 13 -5.05 19.91 6.11
N LYS A 14 -5.71 20.87 5.48
CA LYS A 14 -6.13 20.74 4.07
C LYS A 14 -4.91 20.52 3.16
N GLU A 15 -3.83 21.24 3.39
CA GLU A 15 -2.59 21.15 2.62
C GLU A 15 -2.00 19.74 2.72
N VAL A 16 -1.88 19.20 3.94
CA VAL A 16 -1.37 17.84 4.12
C VAL A 16 -2.31 16.83 3.49
N ASN A 17 -3.63 16.99 3.62
CA ASN A 17 -4.60 16.11 2.98
C ASN A 17 -4.45 16.09 1.44
N ASP A 18 -4.25 17.25 0.80
CA ASP A 18 -4.05 17.35 -0.64
C ASP A 18 -2.71 16.71 -1.07
N GLU A 19 -1.65 16.85 -0.27
CA GLU A 19 -0.37 16.17 -0.49
C GLU A 19 -0.50 14.64 -0.36
N ILE A 20 -1.24 14.13 0.63
CA ILE A 20 -1.47 12.68 0.79
C ILE A 20 -2.29 12.12 -0.37
N GLN A 21 -3.30 12.85 -0.85
CA GLN A 21 -4.03 12.45 -2.06
C GLN A 21 -3.11 12.41 -3.28
N THR A 22 -2.25 13.42 -3.45
CA THR A 22 -1.27 13.46 -4.53
C THR A 22 -0.31 12.29 -4.45
N TYR A 23 0.21 11.98 -3.26
CA TYR A 23 1.08 10.82 -3.03
C TYR A 23 0.44 9.51 -3.50
N PHE A 24 -0.84 9.26 -3.19
CA PHE A 24 -1.49 8.01 -3.60
C PHE A 24 -1.90 7.97 -5.07
N ASN A 25 -2.18 9.11 -5.70
CA ASN A 25 -2.35 9.19 -7.15
C ASN A 25 -1.04 8.84 -7.86
N ASP A 26 0.07 9.46 -7.46
CA ASP A 26 1.40 9.16 -8.02
C ASP A 26 1.79 7.68 -7.80
N TYR A 27 1.44 7.13 -6.65
CA TYR A 27 1.67 5.71 -6.34
C TYR A 27 0.90 4.80 -7.30
N ALA A 28 -0.39 5.10 -7.52
CA ALA A 28 -1.24 4.32 -8.41
C ALA A 28 -0.75 4.40 -9.87
N ASP A 29 -0.32 5.58 -10.32
CA ASP A 29 0.23 5.79 -11.65
C ASP A 29 1.54 5.01 -11.84
N ALA A 30 2.47 5.08 -10.89
CA ALA A 30 3.70 4.32 -10.92
C ALA A 30 3.46 2.80 -10.93
N PHE A 31 2.42 2.34 -10.22
CA PHE A 31 2.04 0.92 -10.21
C PHE A 31 1.45 0.47 -11.55
N ALA A 32 0.56 1.27 -12.13
CA ALA A 32 -0.04 1.01 -13.43
C ALA A 32 1.01 1.02 -14.57
N SER A 33 2.03 1.87 -14.47
CA SER A 33 3.16 1.92 -15.42
C SER A 33 4.27 0.90 -15.13
N TYR A 34 4.15 0.10 -14.08
CA TYR A 34 5.18 -0.84 -13.60
C TYR A 34 6.52 -0.16 -13.27
N ASP A 35 6.51 1.11 -12.86
CA ASP A 35 7.70 1.83 -12.41
C ASP A 35 7.98 1.54 -10.93
N PHE A 36 8.49 0.34 -10.67
CA PHE A 36 8.80 -0.11 -9.30
C PHE A 36 9.98 0.63 -8.68
N LYS A 37 10.79 1.33 -9.48
CA LYS A 37 11.83 2.21 -8.94
C LYS A 37 11.21 3.47 -8.36
N ALA A 38 10.23 4.07 -9.06
CA ALA A 38 9.44 5.17 -8.51
C ALA A 38 8.73 4.74 -7.23
N ILE A 39 8.03 3.60 -7.24
CA ILE A 39 7.38 3.07 -6.01
C ILE A 39 8.41 2.89 -4.91
N ARG A 40 9.54 2.22 -5.14
CA ARG A 40 10.59 2.02 -4.12
C ARG A 40 11.05 3.36 -3.52
N ASN A 41 11.15 4.42 -4.33
CA ASN A 41 11.53 5.74 -3.85
C ASN A 41 10.43 6.44 -3.04
N MET A 42 9.18 5.98 -3.10
CA MET A 42 8.07 6.45 -2.26
C MET A 42 8.04 5.79 -0.88
N TRP A 43 8.98 4.88 -0.60
CA TRP A 43 9.15 4.22 0.69
C TRP A 43 10.47 4.64 1.34
N SER A 44 10.49 4.61 2.67
CA SER A 44 11.71 4.73 3.46
C SER A 44 12.03 3.39 4.09
N LEU A 45 13.31 3.02 4.11
CA LEU A 45 13.78 1.77 4.70
C LEU A 45 14.43 2.04 6.08
N PRO A 46 14.29 1.13 7.06
CA PRO A 46 13.52 -0.11 6.97
C PRO A 46 12.01 0.14 6.93
N CYS A 47 11.27 -0.69 6.17
CA CYS A 47 9.82 -0.63 6.10
C CYS A 47 9.16 -1.95 6.49
N LEU A 48 7.88 -1.89 6.86
CA LEU A 48 7.05 -3.05 7.19
C LEU A 48 5.88 -3.19 6.23
N VAL A 49 5.82 -4.30 5.50
CA VAL A 49 4.67 -4.66 4.66
C VAL A 49 3.95 -5.82 5.29
N THR A 50 2.69 -5.64 5.64
CA THR A 50 1.86 -6.69 6.20
C THR A 50 0.72 -7.03 5.25
N SER A 51 0.49 -8.33 5.09
CA SER A 51 -0.63 -8.87 4.33
C SER A 51 -1.14 -10.12 5.02
N ASN A 52 -2.40 -10.09 5.43
CA ASN A 52 -3.04 -11.14 6.23
C ASN A 52 -2.23 -11.48 7.50
N LYS A 53 -1.74 -12.72 7.65
CA LYS A 53 -0.96 -13.18 8.82
C LYS A 53 0.56 -13.06 8.65
N ARG A 54 1.04 -12.42 7.58
CA ARG A 54 2.48 -12.23 7.32
C ARG A 54 2.87 -10.77 7.52
N ASN A 55 4.04 -10.60 8.12
CA ASN A 55 4.70 -9.32 8.35
C ASN A 55 6.10 -9.44 7.76
N LEU A 56 6.41 -8.64 6.75
CA LEU A 56 7.72 -8.61 6.09
C LEU A 56 8.38 -7.27 6.38
N ALA A 57 9.55 -7.32 7.00
CA ALA A 57 10.40 -6.15 7.16
C ALA A 57 11.45 -6.15 6.06
N PHE A 58 11.57 -5.04 5.35
CA PHE A 58 12.60 -4.85 4.34
C PHE A 58 13.58 -3.79 4.84
N SER A 59 14.87 -4.14 4.89
CA SER A 59 15.97 -3.21 5.15
C SER A 59 16.87 -3.03 3.93
N ASP A 60 16.89 -3.98 3.01
CA ASP A 60 17.63 -3.90 1.74
C ASP A 60 16.74 -3.34 0.62
N PRO A 61 17.16 -2.25 -0.06
CA PRO A 61 16.42 -1.71 -1.19
C PRO A 61 16.29 -2.63 -2.39
N THR A 62 17.22 -3.57 -2.57
CA THR A 62 17.21 -4.56 -3.64
C THR A 62 16.12 -5.58 -3.39
N GLU A 63 16.07 -6.15 -2.18
CA GLU A 63 15.03 -7.12 -1.78
C GLU A 63 13.62 -6.51 -1.89
N PHE A 64 13.46 -5.26 -1.46
CA PHE A 64 12.19 -4.58 -1.57
C PHE A 64 11.77 -4.36 -3.04
N LEU A 65 12.70 -3.95 -3.90
CA LEU A 65 12.45 -3.77 -5.33
C LEU A 65 12.12 -5.10 -6.03
N GLU A 66 12.77 -6.20 -5.64
CA GLU A 66 12.46 -7.54 -6.15
C GLU A 66 11.04 -7.97 -5.77
N SER A 67 10.62 -7.74 -4.52
CA SER A 67 9.26 -8.01 -4.07
C SER A 67 8.22 -7.20 -4.87
N LEU A 68 8.47 -5.90 -5.09
CA LEU A 68 7.63 -5.05 -5.95
C LEU A 68 7.58 -5.56 -7.40
N THR A 69 8.68 -6.06 -7.93
CA THR A 69 8.75 -6.60 -9.31
C THR A 69 7.96 -7.91 -9.44
N LYS A 70 8.02 -8.78 -8.44
CA LYS A 70 7.17 -9.98 -8.35
C LYS A 70 5.68 -9.58 -8.32
N LEU A 71 5.35 -8.53 -7.57
CA LEU A 71 4.02 -7.92 -7.54
C LEU A 71 3.55 -7.41 -8.91
N GLY A 72 4.42 -6.72 -9.65
CA GLY A 72 4.13 -6.33 -11.03
C GLY A 72 3.91 -7.49 -11.99
N THR A 73 4.73 -8.53 -11.88
CA THR A 73 4.62 -9.73 -12.73
C THR A 73 3.27 -10.41 -12.52
N PHE A 74 2.82 -10.50 -11.27
CA PHE A 74 1.49 -10.97 -10.95
C PHE A 74 0.39 -10.07 -11.52
N GLY A 75 0.50 -8.75 -11.36
CA GLY A 75 -0.47 -7.80 -11.92
C GLY A 75 -0.64 -7.99 -13.43
N LYS A 76 0.46 -8.17 -14.18
CA LYS A 76 0.40 -8.50 -15.62
C LYS A 76 -0.33 -9.80 -15.88
N SER A 77 -0.08 -10.83 -15.08
CA SER A 77 -0.67 -12.17 -15.27
C SER A 77 -2.20 -12.20 -15.10
N VAL A 78 -2.76 -11.25 -14.32
CA VAL A 78 -4.20 -11.10 -14.11
C VAL A 78 -4.84 -10.03 -15.00
N GLY A 79 -4.08 -9.48 -15.95
CA GLY A 79 -4.59 -8.50 -16.91
C GLY A 79 -4.77 -7.08 -16.36
N MET A 80 -4.06 -6.71 -15.28
CA MET A 80 -4.05 -5.34 -14.79
C MET A 80 -3.57 -4.37 -15.88
N THR A 81 -4.31 -3.29 -16.09
CA THR A 81 -3.87 -2.16 -16.93
C THR A 81 -3.97 -0.82 -16.22
N LYS A 82 -4.74 -0.75 -15.13
CA LYS A 82 -4.92 0.45 -14.33
C LYS A 82 -5.02 0.09 -12.86
N MET A 83 -4.49 0.96 -12.01
CA MET A 83 -4.69 0.97 -10.57
C MET A 83 -5.31 2.30 -10.14
N GLN A 84 -6.12 2.27 -9.09
CA GLN A 84 -6.61 3.45 -8.40
C GLN A 84 -6.43 3.25 -6.90
N LYS A 85 -6.03 4.31 -6.20
CA LYS A 85 -5.96 4.36 -4.74
C LYS A 85 -6.72 5.59 -4.27
N ILE A 86 -7.90 5.40 -3.67
CA ILE A 86 -8.71 6.49 -3.11
C ILE A 86 -8.44 6.56 -1.61
N VAL A 87 -7.98 7.72 -1.11
CA VAL A 87 -7.88 7.95 0.34
C VAL A 87 -9.30 8.03 0.92
N VAL A 88 -9.66 7.08 1.78
CA VAL A 88 -10.97 7.03 2.43
C VAL A 88 -10.94 7.72 3.80
N GLU A 89 -9.79 7.65 4.48
CA GLU A 89 -9.56 8.26 5.78
C GLU A 89 -8.07 8.57 5.92
N ASN A 90 -7.74 9.67 6.61
CA ASN A 90 -6.38 9.94 7.05
C ASN A 90 -6.39 10.73 8.37
N CYS A 91 -5.29 10.61 9.11
CA CYS A 91 -5.13 11.24 10.41
C CYS A 91 -3.65 11.52 10.66
N GLU A 92 -3.32 12.73 11.13
CA GLU A 92 -1.97 13.02 11.63
C GLU A 92 -1.81 12.38 13.02
N ILE A 93 -0.87 11.45 13.13
CA ILE A 93 -0.67 10.65 14.35
C ILE A 93 0.53 11.14 15.18
N ALA A 94 1.41 11.92 14.56
CA ALA A 94 2.53 12.64 15.17
C ALA A 94 2.98 13.74 14.19
N PRO A 95 3.76 14.75 14.61
CA PRO A 95 4.32 15.74 13.68
C PRO A 95 4.96 15.04 12.49
N GLU A 96 4.60 15.48 11.29
CA GLU A 96 5.13 14.94 10.03
C GLU A 96 4.86 13.44 9.82
N THR A 97 3.84 12.88 10.48
CA THR A 97 3.48 11.46 10.39
C THR A 97 1.97 11.28 10.25
N VAL A 98 1.55 10.54 9.23
CA VAL A 98 0.14 10.34 8.88
C VAL A 98 -0.18 8.85 8.79
N SER A 99 -1.32 8.46 9.38
CA SER A 99 -2.00 7.22 9.02
C SER A 99 -2.99 7.52 7.90
N ALA A 100 -3.01 6.70 6.86
CA ALA A 100 -3.97 6.83 5.75
C ALA A 100 -4.55 5.47 5.39
N ILE A 101 -5.87 5.40 5.25
CA ILE A 101 -6.58 4.24 4.71
C ILE A 101 -6.93 4.56 3.27
N THR A 102 -6.60 3.62 2.38
CA THR A 102 -6.91 3.71 0.95
C THR A 102 -7.82 2.56 0.55
N LYS A 103 -8.77 2.85 -0.34
CA LYS A 103 -9.47 1.84 -1.12
C LYS A 103 -8.76 1.67 -2.45
N ASP A 104 -8.16 0.50 -2.62
CA ASP A 104 -7.39 0.14 -3.80
C ASP A 104 -8.27 -0.61 -4.77
N THR A 105 -8.15 -0.30 -6.06
CA THR A 105 -8.90 -0.99 -7.12
C THR A 105 -7.99 -1.20 -8.33
N ILE A 106 -7.97 -2.43 -8.83
CA ILE A 106 -7.27 -2.82 -10.05
C ILE A 106 -8.29 -3.05 -11.15
N PHE A 107 -8.01 -2.56 -12.36
CA PHE A 107 -8.89 -2.68 -13.53
C PHE A 107 -8.20 -3.36 -14.70
N ASN A 108 -8.98 -4.08 -15.50
CA ASN A 108 -8.55 -4.64 -16.77
C ASN A 108 -8.60 -3.59 -17.90
N GLN A 109 -8.22 -3.99 -19.12
CA GLN A 109 -8.20 -3.10 -20.30
C GLN A 109 -9.59 -2.54 -20.67
N ASP A 110 -10.65 -3.27 -20.35
CA ASP A 110 -12.04 -2.90 -20.65
C ASP A 110 -12.61 -1.95 -19.57
N GLY A 111 -11.79 -1.61 -18.56
CA GLY A 111 -12.18 -0.76 -17.43
C GLY A 111 -13.00 -1.50 -16.36
N GLU A 112 -13.10 -2.82 -16.45
CA GLU A 112 -13.79 -3.63 -15.45
C GLU A 112 -12.90 -3.84 -14.22
N VAL A 113 -13.52 -3.84 -13.05
CA VAL A 113 -12.82 -4.13 -11.79
C VAL A 113 -12.39 -5.58 -11.80
N ILE A 114 -11.08 -5.80 -11.70
CA ILE A 114 -10.52 -7.09 -11.37
C ILE A 114 -10.74 -7.29 -9.86
N VAL A 115 -10.13 -6.45 -9.03
CA VAL A 115 -10.19 -6.62 -7.57
C VAL A 115 -10.17 -5.28 -6.85
N SER A 116 -10.73 -5.26 -5.63
CA SER A 116 -10.65 -4.12 -4.72
C SER A 116 -10.44 -4.58 -3.27
N TRP A 117 -9.70 -3.78 -2.50
CA TRP A 117 -9.42 -4.03 -1.09
C TRP A 117 -9.10 -2.72 -0.36
N GLU A 118 -8.96 -2.79 0.96
CA GLU A 118 -8.50 -1.65 1.78
C GLU A 118 -7.06 -1.87 2.25
N GLN A 119 -6.30 -0.78 2.23
CA GLN A 119 -4.90 -0.77 2.60
C GLN A 119 -4.63 0.42 3.51
N THR A 120 -4.09 0.14 4.70
CA THR A 120 -3.64 1.18 5.64
C THR A 120 -2.16 1.44 5.42
N TYR A 121 -1.75 2.71 5.45
CA TYR A 121 -0.37 3.14 5.36
C TYR A 121 -0.01 4.00 6.55
N ILE A 122 1.23 3.88 7.00
CA ILE A 122 1.88 4.89 7.83
C ILE A 122 2.90 5.61 6.95
N LEU A 123 2.73 6.91 6.82
CA LEU A 123 3.57 7.81 6.06
C LEU A 123 4.34 8.73 7.01
N GLN A 124 5.59 9.02 6.70
CA GLN A 124 6.43 9.97 7.40
C GLN A 124 7.07 10.94 6.41
N ARG A 125 7.15 12.23 6.75
CA ARG A 125 7.93 13.18 5.95
C ARG A 125 9.41 13.01 6.25
N ILE A 126 10.20 12.77 5.20
CA ILE A 126 11.66 12.60 5.26
C ILE A 126 12.24 13.41 4.12
N ASP A 127 13.19 14.31 4.43
CA ASP A 127 13.78 15.24 3.46
C ASP A 127 12.70 16.02 2.66
N ASN A 128 11.69 16.52 3.37
CA ASN A 128 10.52 17.21 2.82
C ASN A 128 9.63 16.39 1.86
N GLN A 129 9.75 15.07 1.85
CA GLN A 129 8.93 14.17 1.02
C GLN A 129 8.19 13.15 1.88
N TRP A 130 6.91 12.90 1.58
CA TRP A 130 6.18 11.79 2.20
C TRP A 130 6.75 10.45 1.73
N LYS A 131 7.05 9.57 2.69
CA LYS A 131 7.50 8.20 2.48
C LYS A 131 6.64 7.23 3.26
N ALA A 132 6.23 6.13 2.65
CA ALA A 132 5.66 5.02 3.39
C ALA A 132 6.73 4.30 4.21
N ILE A 133 6.41 4.03 5.47
CA ILE A 133 7.26 3.26 6.39
C ILE A 133 6.60 1.96 6.81
N ALA A 134 5.27 1.90 6.74
CA ALA A 134 4.53 0.67 6.99
C ALA A 134 3.24 0.62 6.16
N THR A 135 2.79 -0.59 5.87
CA THR A 135 1.45 -0.81 5.35
C THR A 135 0.82 -2.08 5.88
N ILE A 136 -0.50 -2.06 6.03
CA ILE A 136 -1.32 -3.19 6.43
C ILE A 136 -2.42 -3.40 5.41
N SER A 137 -2.40 -4.56 4.78
CA SER A 137 -3.42 -4.99 3.84
C SER A 137 -4.58 -5.69 4.53
N THR A 138 -5.78 -5.15 4.35
CA THR A 138 -7.02 -5.71 4.88
C THR A 138 -7.86 -6.26 3.73
N GLY A 139 -8.00 -7.57 3.67
CA GLY A 139 -8.88 -8.24 2.73
C GLY A 139 -8.30 -8.49 1.33
N GLU A 140 -7.12 -7.99 0.97
CA GLU A 140 -6.49 -8.23 -0.34
C GLU A 140 -6.42 -9.72 -0.70
N VAL A 141 -5.86 -10.54 0.20
CA VAL A 141 -5.75 -12.00 -0.02
C VAL A 141 -7.13 -12.63 -0.20
N THR A 142 -8.14 -12.17 0.54
CA THR A 142 -9.53 -12.64 0.42
C THR A 142 -10.12 -12.24 -0.94
N SER A 143 -9.89 -11.01 -1.38
CA SER A 143 -10.37 -10.50 -2.66
C SER A 143 -9.72 -11.23 -3.84
N TRP A 144 -8.42 -11.53 -3.76
CA TRP A 144 -7.75 -12.38 -4.76
C TRP A 144 -8.26 -13.83 -4.74
N ALA A 145 -8.59 -14.36 -3.56
CA ALA A 145 -9.16 -15.70 -3.41
C ALA A 145 -10.53 -15.84 -4.07
N ALA A 146 -11.38 -14.83 -3.92
CA ALA A 146 -12.71 -14.81 -4.54
C ALA A 146 -12.64 -14.91 -6.09
N MET A 147 -11.52 -14.49 -6.69
CA MET A 147 -11.28 -14.58 -8.13
C MET A 147 -10.57 -15.87 -8.58
N GLY A 148 -10.26 -16.80 -7.67
CA GLY A 148 -9.50 -18.01 -8.00
C GLY A 148 -8.04 -17.76 -8.38
N SER A 149 -7.48 -16.62 -7.96
CA SER A 149 -6.09 -16.26 -8.25
C SER A 149 -5.10 -17.19 -7.53
N LYS A 150 -3.93 -17.40 -8.16
CA LYS A 150 -2.79 -18.08 -7.53
C LYS A 150 -2.28 -17.38 -6.27
N LEU A 151 -2.57 -16.10 -6.09
CA LEU A 151 -2.28 -15.39 -4.84
C LEU A 151 -2.96 -16.03 -3.62
N ALA A 152 -4.08 -16.70 -3.85
CA ALA A 152 -4.87 -17.34 -2.81
C ALA A 152 -4.57 -18.83 -2.61
N VAL A 153 -3.67 -19.43 -3.41
CA VAL A 153 -3.55 -20.89 -3.49
C VAL A 153 -2.94 -21.53 -2.24
N LYS A 154 -2.59 -20.75 -1.19
CA LYS A 154 -2.70 -21.17 0.22
C LYS A 154 -2.54 -19.96 1.14
N ALA A 155 -3.44 -19.81 2.12
CA ALA A 155 -3.10 -19.06 3.32
C ALA A 155 -1.89 -19.76 3.97
N ALA A 156 -0.71 -19.15 3.84
CA ALA A 156 0.58 -19.65 4.33
C ALA A 156 1.11 -20.95 3.68
N SER A 157 1.35 -20.97 2.35
CA SER A 157 2.47 -21.77 1.81
C SER A 157 3.63 -20.89 1.36
N SER A 158 4.81 -21.48 1.20
CA SER A 158 5.95 -20.92 0.48
C SER A 158 5.51 -20.23 -0.81
N ASP A 159 4.52 -20.77 -1.51
CA ASP A 159 4.08 -20.37 -2.85
C ASP A 159 3.37 -18.99 -2.96
N ASN A 160 3.45 -18.13 -1.94
CA ASN A 160 3.00 -16.75 -2.06
C ASN A 160 4.03 -15.98 -2.88
N ILE A 161 3.72 -15.76 -4.16
CA ILE A 161 4.63 -15.28 -5.21
C ILE A 161 5.35 -13.94 -4.95
N TYR A 162 4.98 -13.19 -3.90
CA TYR A 162 5.70 -11.98 -3.47
C TYR A 162 6.82 -12.23 -2.45
N ILE A 163 6.88 -13.45 -1.89
CA ILE A 163 7.53 -13.73 -0.59
C ILE A 163 8.53 -14.90 -0.68
N ASP A 164 8.73 -15.50 -1.86
CA ASP A 164 9.84 -16.41 -2.16
C ASP A 164 10.81 -15.76 -3.14
#